data_AF-A0A0L0BMZ3-F1
#
_entry.id   AF-A0A0L0BMZ3-F1
#
_cell.length_a   1.000
_cell.length_b   1.000
_cell.length_c   1.000
_cell.angle_alpha   90.00
_cell.angle_beta   90.00
_cell.angle_gamma   90.00
#
_symmetry.space_group_name_H-M   'P 1'
#
loop_
_entity.id
_entity.type
_entity.pdbx_description
1 polymer ?
#
loop_
_entity_poly.entity_id
_entity_poly.type
_entity_poly.pdbx_seq_one_letter_code
_entity_poly.pdbx_strand_id
1 'polypeptide(L)'
;MPGLHANQNSAKVGQEFELIVGKDLNLEITMHVSMNTVQKPPRFNYTAKSPAKAESIKSENDNDSKDKPVNKVKGFFSRSPKKKQHSKFNSQASIKTQESANNKEYNKEKAKYDEEVKQFYKRADIWKNITGSDGEYCRGYLVASHYEQDIFGVAKTFNLSLYNEWDKTTKGVPRSVCDLNITMMYIPKLYASETIPESLQACQRTLERARLTRGSICQGYLTQQGGDCLNTWKRRWFSLNGSEMCGFTDSNGKKRAVIHLENVTDIKDHLTDDLWCIYKDRCFQIGFTDGEVIGFYADTVPERDAWVQALQHNVSNASKEKMSWTDLVVEREERYSS
;
A
#
# COMPACT_ATOMS: atom_id res chain seq x y z
N MET A 1 -29.01 -16.47 -2.87
CA MET A 1 -27.93 -15.49 -2.66
C MET A 1 -27.40 -15.07 -4.03
N PRO A 2 -27.86 -13.95 -4.60
CA PRO A 2 -27.36 -13.48 -5.90
C PRO A 2 -25.96 -12.91 -5.69
N GLY A 3 -25.00 -13.39 -6.48
CA GLY A 3 -23.60 -12.97 -6.41
C GLY A 3 -23.44 -11.49 -6.76
N LEU A 4 -22.56 -10.82 -6.01
CA LEU A 4 -22.08 -9.48 -6.35
C LEU A 4 -21.41 -9.51 -7.72
N HIS A 5 -22.04 -8.90 -8.72
CA HIS A 5 -21.37 -8.51 -9.93
C HIS A 5 -20.31 -7.45 -9.58
N ALA A 6 -19.03 -7.80 -9.73
CA ALA A 6 -17.95 -6.83 -9.70
C ALA A 6 -18.22 -5.77 -10.77
N ASN A 7 -18.26 -4.51 -10.35
CA ASN A 7 -18.50 -3.37 -11.23
C ASN A 7 -17.32 -3.27 -12.22
N GLN A 8 -17.54 -3.59 -13.49
CA GLN A 8 -16.49 -3.67 -14.52
C GLN A 8 -15.84 -2.32 -14.89
N ASN A 9 -16.19 -1.23 -14.20
CA ASN A 9 -15.77 0.13 -14.53
C ASN A 9 -14.85 0.81 -13.50
N SER A 10 -14.36 0.09 -12.48
CA SER A 10 -13.44 0.65 -11.49
C SER A 10 -12.05 0.01 -11.57
N ALA A 11 -11.01 0.83 -11.66
CA ALA A 11 -9.62 0.40 -11.62
C ALA A 11 -8.97 0.72 -10.26
N LYS A 12 -8.16 -0.19 -9.74
CA LYS A 12 -7.40 0.03 -8.50
C LYS A 12 -6.08 0.74 -8.82
N VAL A 13 -5.86 1.90 -8.20
CA VAL A 13 -4.57 2.63 -8.29
C VAL A 13 -3.53 2.00 -7.38
N GLY A 14 -3.89 1.74 -6.11
CA GLY A 14 -3.03 1.01 -5.16
C GLY A 14 -1.75 1.75 -4.75
N GLN A 15 -1.77 3.08 -4.81
CA GLN A 15 -0.65 3.94 -4.40
C GLN A 15 -0.94 4.56 -3.02
N GLU A 16 0.09 4.71 -2.21
CA GLU A 16 0.06 5.40 -0.92
C GLU A 16 1.17 6.45 -0.90
N PHE A 17 0.92 7.58 -0.25
CA PHE A 17 1.83 8.71 -0.17
C PHE A 17 1.88 9.24 1.26
N GLU A 18 3.07 9.62 1.71
CA GLU A 18 3.25 10.46 2.89
C GLU A 18 3.62 11.87 2.42
N LEU A 19 2.89 12.88 2.89
CA LEU A 19 3.12 14.27 2.54
C LEU A 19 3.29 15.10 3.81
N ILE A 20 4.36 15.89 3.86
CA ILE A 20 4.55 16.88 4.93
C ILE A 20 3.67 18.08 4.61
N VAL A 21 2.64 18.30 5.44
CA VAL A 21 1.66 19.37 5.24
C VAL A 21 2.22 20.69 5.80
N GLY A 22 2.49 21.65 4.92
CA GLY A 22 2.72 23.05 5.28
C GLY A 22 1.39 23.82 5.40
N LYS A 23 1.45 25.16 5.51
CA LYS A 23 0.23 25.98 5.67
C LYS A 23 -0.74 25.89 4.48
N ASP A 24 -0.22 25.74 3.26
CA ASP A 24 -0.99 25.84 2.01
C ASP A 24 -0.72 24.64 1.07
N LEU A 25 -0.81 23.42 1.59
CA LEU A 25 -0.61 22.22 0.75
C LEU A 25 -1.74 22.07 -0.26
N ASN A 26 -1.39 22.21 -1.55
CA ASN A 26 -2.24 21.92 -2.69
C ASN A 26 -1.67 20.72 -3.44
N LEU A 27 -2.48 19.69 -3.61
CA LEU A 27 -2.13 18.49 -4.35
C LEU A 27 -2.82 18.51 -5.71
N GLU A 28 -2.02 18.36 -6.76
CA GLU A 28 -2.49 18.18 -8.12
C GLU A 28 -2.25 16.73 -8.53
N ILE A 29 -3.31 16.01 -8.87
CA ILE A 29 -3.24 14.62 -9.30
C ILE A 29 -3.54 14.57 -10.79
N THR A 30 -2.50 14.35 -11.60
CA THR A 30 -2.63 14.19 -13.06
C THR A 30 -2.54 12.71 -13.45
N MET A 31 -3.53 12.22 -14.18
CA MET A 31 -3.53 10.89 -14.79
C MET A 31 -2.93 10.96 -16.19
N HIS A 32 -1.85 10.20 -16.41
CA HIS A 32 -1.26 10.02 -17.73
C HIS A 32 -1.81 8.74 -18.35
N VAL A 33 -2.21 8.86 -19.62
CA VAL A 33 -2.47 7.70 -20.45
C VAL A 33 -1.14 7.31 -21.07
N SER A 34 -0.61 6.16 -20.65
CA SER A 34 0.47 5.53 -21.39
C SER A 34 -0.08 5.10 -22.74
N MET A 35 0.15 5.93 -23.74
CA MET A 35 0.16 5.44 -25.11
C MET A 35 1.23 4.37 -25.09
N ASN A 36 0.89 3.10 -25.38
CA ASN A 36 1.91 2.19 -25.90
C ASN A 36 2.58 3.02 -26.99
N THR A 37 3.82 3.46 -26.72
CA THR A 37 4.54 4.42 -27.54
C THR A 37 4.22 4.06 -28.97
N VAL A 38 3.61 4.99 -29.69
CA VAL A 38 3.20 4.80 -31.07
C VAL A 38 4.50 4.61 -31.86
N GLN A 39 5.07 3.41 -31.78
CA GLN A 39 6.06 2.92 -32.71
C GLN A 39 5.40 3.10 -34.07
N LYS A 40 6.23 3.44 -35.06
CA LYS A 40 5.82 3.46 -36.47
C LYS A 40 4.89 2.28 -36.72
N PRO A 41 3.83 2.44 -37.55
CA PRO A 41 2.87 1.37 -37.81
C PRO A 41 3.63 0.06 -38.02
N PRO A 42 3.11 -1.08 -37.52
CA PRO A 42 3.79 -2.37 -37.61
C PRO A 42 4.35 -2.54 -39.02
N ARG A 43 5.53 -3.15 -39.20
CA ARG A 43 6.08 -3.37 -40.53
C ARG A 43 5.54 -4.67 -41.10
N PHE A 44 5.09 -4.63 -42.35
CA PHE A 44 4.67 -5.84 -43.04
C PHE A 44 5.89 -6.70 -43.38
N ASN A 45 6.09 -7.80 -42.64
CA ASN A 45 7.17 -8.75 -42.85
C ASN A 45 6.58 -10.07 -43.32
N TYR A 46 6.66 -10.35 -44.63
CA TYR A 46 6.27 -11.64 -45.22
C TYR A 46 7.50 -12.36 -45.78
N THR A 47 7.73 -13.59 -45.34
CA THR A 47 8.74 -14.49 -45.93
C THR A 47 8.03 -15.58 -46.71
N ALA A 48 8.18 -15.55 -48.04
CA ALA A 48 7.62 -16.59 -48.91
C ALA A 48 8.25 -17.95 -48.58
N LYS A 49 7.42 -18.99 -48.44
CA LYS A 49 7.92 -20.36 -48.27
C LYS A 49 8.61 -20.78 -49.58
N SER A 50 9.93 -20.91 -49.52
CA SER A 50 10.75 -21.37 -50.64
C SER A 50 10.47 -22.86 -50.88
N PRO A 51 10.43 -23.33 -52.14
CA PRO A 51 10.16 -24.74 -52.43
C PRO A 51 11.22 -25.63 -51.76
N ALA A 52 10.77 -26.63 -51.00
CA ALA A 52 11.66 -27.58 -50.32
C ALA A 52 12.61 -28.22 -51.34
N LYS A 53 13.91 -27.96 -51.19
CA LYS A 53 14.94 -28.57 -52.00
C LYS A 53 15.00 -30.05 -51.60
N ALA A 54 14.72 -30.95 -52.54
CA ALA A 54 14.80 -32.39 -52.31
C ALA A 54 16.15 -32.77 -51.70
N GLU A 55 16.12 -33.48 -50.57
CA GLU A 55 17.31 -33.93 -49.85
C GLU A 55 18.16 -34.84 -50.75
N SER A 56 19.40 -34.42 -51.02
CA SER A 56 20.40 -35.29 -51.61
C SER A 56 20.94 -36.22 -50.53
N ILE A 57 20.61 -37.51 -50.65
CA ILE A 57 21.20 -38.62 -49.90
C ILE A 57 22.74 -38.51 -49.96
N LYS A 58 23.40 -38.40 -48.80
CA LYS A 58 24.86 -38.51 -48.67
C LYS A 58 25.23 -39.98 -48.56
N SER A 59 26.03 -40.48 -49.49
CA SER A 59 26.78 -41.74 -49.37
C SER A 59 28.09 -41.50 -48.62
N GLU A 60 28.38 -42.38 -47.65
CA GLU A 60 29.64 -42.52 -46.94
C GLU A 60 30.84 -42.74 -47.89
N ASN A 61 31.97 -42.10 -47.60
CA ASN A 61 33.25 -42.80 -47.48
C ASN A 61 34.38 -41.89 -46.96
N ASP A 62 35.29 -42.59 -46.33
CA ASP A 62 36.42 -42.26 -45.47
C ASP A 62 37.51 -41.30 -45.97
N ASN A 63 38.18 -40.76 -44.95
CA ASN A 63 39.60 -40.49 -44.77
C ASN A 63 40.38 -39.58 -45.74
N ASP A 64 41.02 -38.62 -45.06
CA ASP A 64 42.44 -38.26 -45.15
C ASP A 64 42.80 -36.89 -45.73
N SER A 65 43.99 -36.50 -45.29
CA SER A 65 44.45 -35.18 -44.91
C SER A 65 44.91 -34.28 -46.07
N LYS A 66 44.98 -32.98 -45.74
CA LYS A 66 45.93 -31.94 -46.23
C LYS A 66 46.56 -32.14 -47.63
N ASP A 67 46.26 -31.24 -48.56
CA ASP A 67 47.20 -30.19 -49.00
C ASP A 67 46.68 -29.39 -50.23
N LYS A 68 47.15 -28.15 -50.32
CA LYS A 68 47.04 -27.24 -51.49
C LYS A 68 47.93 -27.75 -52.66
N PRO A 69 48.10 -27.07 -53.83
CA PRO A 69 47.29 -26.06 -54.53
C PRO A 69 47.10 -26.30 -56.05
N VAL A 70 46.12 -25.59 -56.65
CA VAL A 70 46.17 -24.80 -57.91
C VAL A 70 46.60 -25.42 -59.27
N ASN A 71 45.70 -25.20 -60.26
CA ASN A 71 45.86 -25.08 -61.73
C ASN A 71 46.16 -26.32 -62.59
N LYS A 72 45.21 -26.73 -63.45
CA LYS A 72 45.19 -26.38 -64.89
C LYS A 72 44.03 -27.06 -65.66
N VAL A 73 43.83 -26.48 -66.83
CA VAL A 73 42.72 -26.50 -67.79
C VAL A 73 42.68 -27.77 -68.66
N LYS A 74 41.54 -27.94 -69.35
CA LYS A 74 41.22 -28.76 -70.55
C LYS A 74 40.55 -30.09 -70.16
N GLY A 75 39.26 -30.29 -70.37
CA GLY A 75 38.49 -30.03 -71.59
C GLY A 75 38.56 -31.29 -72.44
N PHE A 76 37.43 -31.97 -72.65
CA PHE A 76 36.98 -32.50 -73.95
C PHE A 76 35.86 -33.56 -73.85
N PHE A 77 34.91 -33.37 -74.77
CA PHE A 77 34.10 -34.36 -75.50
C PHE A 77 33.18 -35.30 -74.71
N SER A 78 31.85 -35.19 -74.78
CA SER A 78 30.90 -35.31 -75.91
C SER A 78 30.16 -36.65 -75.89
N ARG A 79 28.91 -36.60 -76.40
CA ARG A 79 27.87 -37.65 -76.50
C ARG A 79 26.94 -37.72 -75.30
N SER A 80 25.64 -37.87 -75.46
CA SER A 80 24.64 -37.33 -76.40
C SER A 80 23.28 -37.61 -75.72
N PRO A 81 22.23 -36.84 -76.02
CA PRO A 81 21.06 -36.72 -75.14
C PRO A 81 19.91 -37.63 -75.57
N LYS A 82 19.16 -38.20 -74.63
CA LYS A 82 17.73 -38.55 -74.82
C LYS A 82 17.00 -38.79 -73.49
N LYS A 83 15.74 -38.32 -73.46
CA LYS A 83 14.72 -38.36 -72.39
C LYS A 83 14.77 -37.29 -71.28
N LYS A 84 14.27 -36.08 -71.61
CA LYS A 84 13.66 -35.13 -70.63
C LYS A 84 12.52 -34.33 -71.29
N GLN A 85 11.37 -34.96 -71.53
CA GLN A 85 10.17 -34.23 -71.98
C GLN A 85 8.92 -34.47 -71.13
N HIS A 86 8.84 -35.52 -70.30
CA HIS A 86 7.71 -35.73 -69.39
C HIS A 86 7.89 -35.18 -67.95
N SER A 87 9.10 -34.79 -67.55
CA SER A 87 9.36 -34.22 -66.22
C SER A 87 9.18 -32.70 -66.12
N LYS A 88 8.98 -31.99 -67.23
CA LYS A 88 8.83 -30.52 -67.26
C LYS A 88 7.39 -30.03 -67.08
N PHE A 89 6.39 -30.83 -67.51
CA PHE A 89 4.97 -30.46 -67.37
C PHE A 89 4.46 -30.60 -65.93
N ASN A 90 4.87 -31.66 -65.22
CA ASN A 90 4.47 -31.88 -63.83
C ASN A 90 5.13 -30.89 -62.86
N SER A 91 6.36 -30.46 -63.16
CA SER A 91 7.04 -29.40 -62.39
C SER A 91 6.39 -28.02 -62.58
N GLN A 92 5.86 -27.72 -63.77
CA GLN A 92 5.20 -26.42 -64.01
C GLN A 92 3.83 -26.32 -63.32
N ALA A 93 3.09 -27.43 -63.21
CA ALA A 93 1.81 -27.46 -62.51
C ALA A 93 1.97 -27.34 -60.98
N SER A 94 2.99 -27.99 -60.39
CA SER A 94 3.29 -27.87 -58.96
C SER A 94 3.82 -26.48 -58.59
N ILE A 95 4.67 -25.88 -59.43
CA ILE A 95 5.16 -24.50 -59.26
C ILE A 95 3.99 -23.50 -59.28
N LYS A 96 3.10 -23.57 -60.29
CA LYS A 96 1.93 -22.66 -60.36
C LYS A 96 0.96 -22.82 -59.18
N THR A 97 0.81 -24.04 -58.67
CA THR A 97 -0.04 -24.32 -57.51
C THR A 97 0.58 -23.76 -56.22
N GLN A 98 1.90 -23.88 -56.05
CA GLN A 98 2.65 -23.29 -54.94
C GLN A 98 2.68 -21.75 -55.01
N GLU A 99 2.86 -21.16 -56.20
CA GLU A 99 2.76 -19.70 -56.41
C GLU A 99 1.37 -19.18 -56.05
N SER A 100 0.31 -19.90 -56.45
CA SER A 100 -1.07 -19.54 -56.13
C SER A 100 -1.37 -19.66 -54.63
N ALA A 101 -0.80 -20.67 -53.95
CA ALA A 101 -0.94 -20.85 -52.51
C ALA A 101 -0.17 -19.77 -51.73
N ASN A 102 1.06 -19.45 -52.12
CA ASN A 102 1.85 -18.37 -51.54
C ASN A 102 1.17 -17.01 -51.74
N ASN A 103 0.59 -16.74 -52.92
CA ASN A 103 -0.19 -15.52 -53.16
C ASN A 103 -1.45 -15.44 -52.28
N LYS A 104 -2.15 -16.55 -52.05
CA LYS A 104 -3.30 -16.59 -51.13
C LYS A 104 -2.89 -16.35 -49.68
N GLU A 105 -1.78 -16.93 -49.24
CA GLU A 105 -1.23 -16.75 -47.89
C GLU A 105 -0.75 -15.31 -47.68
N TYR A 106 -0.03 -14.75 -48.65
CA TYR A 106 0.37 -13.34 -48.69
C TYR A 106 -0.83 -12.40 -48.56
N ASN A 107 -1.87 -12.59 -49.38
CA ASN A 107 -3.06 -11.74 -49.35
C ASN A 107 -3.80 -11.82 -48.00
N LYS A 108 -3.83 -13.01 -47.37
CA LYS A 108 -4.44 -13.21 -46.05
C LYS A 108 -3.64 -12.51 -44.95
N GLU A 109 -2.32 -12.60 -44.97
CA GLU A 109 -1.45 -11.89 -44.02
C GLU A 109 -1.48 -10.37 -44.24
N LYS A 110 -1.50 -9.93 -45.50
CA LYS A 110 -1.63 -8.52 -45.87
C LYS A 110 -2.95 -7.92 -45.38
N ALA A 111 -4.05 -8.65 -45.51
CA ALA A 111 -5.35 -8.22 -44.98
C ALA A 111 -5.35 -8.11 -43.44
N LYS A 112 -4.75 -9.07 -42.72
CA LYS A 112 -4.59 -9.00 -41.26
C LYS A 112 -3.77 -7.78 -40.84
N TYR A 113 -2.65 -7.56 -41.52
CA TYR A 113 -1.78 -6.41 -41.30
C TYR A 113 -2.51 -5.08 -41.55
N ASP A 114 -3.25 -4.98 -42.66
CA ASP A 114 -3.98 -3.75 -42.99
C ASP A 114 -5.07 -3.46 -41.94
N GLU A 115 -5.74 -4.49 -41.41
CA GLU A 115 -6.66 -4.34 -40.27
C GLU A 115 -5.96 -3.91 -38.97
N GLU A 116 -4.79 -4.47 -38.67
CA GLU A 116 -3.98 -4.08 -37.51
C GLU A 116 -3.54 -2.60 -37.60
N VAL A 117 -3.12 -2.15 -38.79
CA VAL A 117 -2.77 -0.75 -39.07
C VAL A 117 -3.98 0.18 -38.97
N LYS A 118 -5.16 -0.22 -39.46
CA LYS A 118 -6.40 0.55 -39.29
C LYS A 118 -6.76 0.70 -37.82
N GLN A 119 -6.69 -0.37 -37.03
CA GLN A 119 -6.95 -0.31 -35.60
C GLN A 119 -5.94 0.57 -34.87
N PHE A 120 -4.67 0.52 -35.29
CA PHE A 120 -3.62 1.40 -34.76
C PHE A 120 -3.96 2.88 -34.97
N TYR A 121 -4.28 3.30 -36.20
CA TYR A 121 -4.65 4.70 -36.46
C TYR A 121 -5.94 5.09 -35.75
N LYS A 122 -6.92 4.18 -35.65
CA LYS A 122 -8.15 4.41 -34.88
C LYS A 122 -7.89 4.66 -33.39
N ARG A 123 -6.96 3.92 -32.76
CA ARG A 123 -6.57 4.13 -31.35
C ARG A 123 -5.78 5.43 -31.15
N ALA A 124 -4.93 5.82 -32.09
CA ALA A 124 -4.23 7.10 -32.04
C ALA A 124 -5.20 8.28 -32.20
N ASP A 125 -6.27 8.10 -32.97
CA ASP A 125 -7.25 9.16 -33.25
C ASP A 125 -8.21 9.42 -32.07
N ILE A 126 -8.55 8.42 -31.26
CA ILE A 126 -9.47 8.62 -30.11
C ILE A 126 -8.89 9.52 -29.00
N TRP A 127 -7.57 9.60 -28.87
CA TRP A 127 -6.89 10.47 -27.88
C TRP A 127 -6.55 11.85 -28.46
N LYS A 128 -6.71 12.02 -29.76
CA LYS A 128 -6.39 13.25 -30.46
C LYS A 128 -7.29 14.38 -29.96
N ASN A 129 -6.68 15.52 -29.62
CA ASN A 129 -7.34 16.72 -29.09
C ASN A 129 -7.97 16.57 -27.69
N ILE A 130 -7.74 15.46 -26.99
CA ILE A 130 -8.22 15.25 -25.62
C ILE A 130 -7.10 14.89 -24.64
N THR A 131 -5.84 14.89 -25.07
CA THR A 131 -4.66 14.67 -24.22
C THR A 131 -3.62 15.77 -24.39
N GLY A 132 -2.79 15.97 -23.37
CA GLY A 132 -1.60 16.81 -23.41
C GLY A 132 -0.48 16.22 -24.26
N SER A 133 0.64 16.95 -24.34
CA SER A 133 1.80 16.57 -25.16
C SER A 133 2.46 15.27 -24.69
N ASP A 134 2.42 15.01 -23.39
CA ASP A 134 3.09 13.89 -22.74
C ASP A 134 2.07 12.83 -22.27
N GLY A 135 0.85 12.86 -22.83
CA GLY A 135 -0.21 11.89 -22.55
C GLY A 135 -1.06 12.22 -21.31
N GLU A 136 -0.98 13.43 -20.78
CA GLU A 136 -1.87 13.90 -19.73
C GLU A 136 -3.32 13.84 -20.20
N TYR A 137 -4.23 13.33 -19.37
CA TYR A 137 -5.62 13.14 -19.78
C TYR A 137 -6.63 13.76 -18.82
N CYS A 138 -6.48 13.55 -17.52
CA CYS A 138 -7.36 14.18 -16.56
C CYS A 138 -6.60 14.58 -15.29
N ARG A 139 -7.11 15.62 -14.63
CA ARG A 139 -6.48 16.25 -13.47
C ARG A 139 -7.50 16.56 -12.39
N GLY A 140 -7.10 16.34 -11.14
CA GLY A 140 -7.85 16.70 -9.95
C GLY A 140 -7.04 17.60 -9.04
N TYR A 141 -7.74 18.45 -8.30
CA TYR A 141 -7.14 19.40 -7.37
C TYR A 141 -7.67 19.17 -5.97
N LEU A 142 -6.76 19.13 -5.01
CA LEU A 142 -7.08 18.93 -3.61
C LEU A 142 -6.35 19.97 -2.77
N VAL A 143 -7.11 20.74 -2.00
CA VAL A 143 -6.59 21.73 -1.05
C VAL A 143 -6.67 21.12 0.34
N ALA A 144 -5.53 20.83 0.96
CA ALA A 144 -5.49 20.04 2.20
C ALA A 144 -6.32 20.66 3.34
N SER A 145 -6.29 21.98 3.47
CA SER A 145 -7.01 22.71 4.52
C SER A 145 -8.53 22.54 4.47
N HIS A 146 -9.12 22.23 3.30
CA HIS A 146 -10.54 21.94 3.17
C HIS A 146 -10.96 20.61 3.82
N TYR A 147 -10.01 19.67 3.93
CA TYR A 147 -10.26 18.31 4.44
C TYR A 147 -9.70 18.10 5.84
N GLU A 148 -8.70 18.88 6.25
CA GLU A 148 -7.89 18.67 7.46
C GLU A 148 -8.73 18.41 8.72
N GLN A 149 -9.80 19.19 8.94
CA GLN A 149 -10.66 19.02 10.11
C GLN A 149 -11.40 17.67 10.12
N ASP A 150 -11.83 17.20 8.95
CA ASP A 150 -12.59 15.97 8.75
C ASP A 150 -11.71 14.71 8.86
N ILE A 151 -10.40 14.86 8.67
CA ILE A 151 -9.44 13.75 8.65
C ILE A 151 -8.41 13.83 9.77
N PHE A 152 -8.59 14.72 10.75
CA PHE A 152 -7.68 14.87 11.87
C PHE A 152 -7.68 13.60 12.73
N GLY A 153 -6.63 12.79 12.62
CA GLY A 153 -6.53 11.50 13.32
C GLY A 153 -7.53 10.45 12.85
N VAL A 154 -8.24 10.67 11.74
CA VAL A 154 -9.25 9.75 11.22
C VAL A 154 -9.03 9.54 9.73
N ALA A 155 -9.00 8.27 9.31
CA ALA A 155 -8.97 7.94 7.90
C ALA A 155 -10.38 8.08 7.29
N LYS A 156 -10.52 8.93 6.27
CA LYS A 156 -11.80 9.15 5.57
C LYS A 156 -11.59 9.12 4.07
N THR A 157 -12.54 8.51 3.36
CA THR A 157 -12.51 8.38 1.89
C THR A 157 -13.35 9.48 1.26
N PHE A 158 -12.79 10.11 0.22
CA PHE A 158 -13.43 11.14 -0.57
C PHE A 158 -13.41 10.77 -2.05
N ASN A 159 -14.40 11.26 -2.79
CA ASN A 159 -14.42 11.20 -4.25
C ASN A 159 -13.85 12.50 -4.80
N LEU A 160 -12.67 12.43 -5.41
CA LEU A 160 -12.04 13.55 -6.10
C LEU A 160 -12.35 13.47 -7.59
N SER A 161 -13.20 14.37 -8.09
CA SER A 161 -13.50 14.43 -9.52
C SER A 161 -12.29 14.91 -10.32
N LEU A 162 -11.95 14.18 -11.38
CA LEU A 162 -10.88 14.50 -12.32
C LEU A 162 -11.49 15.07 -13.61
N TYR A 163 -10.94 16.20 -14.07
CA TYR A 163 -11.41 16.92 -15.24
C TYR A 163 -10.42 16.77 -16.39
N ASN A 164 -10.92 16.68 -17.62
CA ASN A 164 -10.06 16.78 -18.79
C ASN A 164 -9.84 18.25 -19.15
N GLU A 165 -8.65 18.77 -18.83
CA GLU A 165 -8.24 20.13 -19.15
C GLU A 165 -7.64 20.27 -20.56
N TRP A 166 -7.31 19.15 -21.19
CA TRP A 166 -6.71 19.08 -22.51
C TRP A 166 -7.74 18.83 -23.63
N ASP A 167 -9.02 18.68 -23.27
CA ASP A 167 -10.13 18.52 -24.21
C ASP A 167 -10.40 19.83 -24.96
N LYS A 168 -9.97 19.87 -26.22
CA LYS A 168 -10.22 20.99 -27.14
C LYS A 168 -11.56 20.88 -27.87
N THR A 169 -12.29 19.78 -27.70
CA THR A 169 -13.58 19.55 -28.37
C THR A 169 -14.72 20.25 -27.64
N THR A 170 -14.60 20.36 -26.33
CA THR A 170 -15.49 21.18 -25.51
C THR A 170 -15.04 22.65 -25.61
N LYS A 171 -15.99 23.58 -25.73
CA LYS A 171 -15.73 25.02 -25.89
C LYS A 171 -15.23 25.66 -24.59
N GLY A 172 -14.17 25.11 -23.99
CA GLY A 172 -13.55 25.60 -22.76
C GLY A 172 -14.30 25.26 -21.48
N VAL A 173 -15.18 24.25 -21.47
CA VAL A 173 -15.84 23.76 -20.25
C VAL A 173 -15.22 22.41 -19.88
N PRO A 174 -14.35 22.34 -18.86
CA PRO A 174 -13.75 21.09 -18.43
C PRO A 174 -14.83 20.11 -17.99
N ARG A 175 -14.84 18.93 -18.60
CA ARG A 175 -15.80 17.86 -18.26
C ARG A 175 -15.17 16.93 -17.23
N SER A 176 -15.92 16.57 -16.19
CA SER A 176 -15.54 15.48 -15.28
C SER A 176 -15.50 14.15 -16.05
N VAL A 177 -14.36 13.47 -15.99
CA VAL A 177 -14.07 12.22 -16.69
C VAL A 177 -14.33 11.03 -15.78
N CYS A 178 -13.85 11.11 -14.55
CA CYS A 178 -13.95 10.06 -13.55
C CYS A 178 -13.77 10.64 -12.14
N ASP A 179 -14.15 9.84 -11.14
CA ASP A 179 -13.91 10.15 -9.74
C ASP A 179 -12.80 9.23 -9.20
N LEU A 180 -11.85 9.83 -8.50
CA LEU A 180 -10.78 9.14 -7.79
C LEU A 180 -11.18 8.98 -6.32
N ASN A 181 -11.35 7.73 -5.89
CA ASN A 181 -11.50 7.41 -4.47
C ASN A 181 -10.15 7.57 -3.76
N ILE A 182 -10.03 8.60 -2.91
CA ILE A 182 -8.83 8.86 -2.12
C ILE A 182 -9.15 8.74 -0.63
N THR A 183 -8.38 7.93 0.08
CA THR A 183 -8.45 7.84 1.55
C THR A 183 -7.33 8.67 2.14
N MET A 184 -7.68 9.58 3.04
CA MET A 184 -6.72 10.50 3.66
C MET A 184 -6.86 10.48 5.17
N MET A 185 -5.75 10.72 5.86
CA MET A 185 -5.66 10.92 7.31
C MET A 185 -4.64 12.02 7.56
N TYR A 186 -5.00 13.02 8.35
CA TYR A 186 -4.08 14.05 8.82
C TYR A 186 -3.53 13.66 10.18
N ILE A 187 -2.21 13.75 10.34
CA ILE A 187 -1.51 13.41 11.58
C ILE A 187 -0.80 14.66 12.10
N PRO A 188 -1.19 15.19 13.27
CA PRO A 188 -0.55 16.37 13.84
C PRO A 188 0.83 16.00 14.39
N LYS A 189 1.89 16.68 13.95
CA LYS A 189 3.23 16.53 14.57
C LYS A 189 3.36 17.47 15.75
N LEU A 190 3.80 16.95 16.89
CA LEU A 190 4.14 17.76 18.06
C LEU A 190 5.59 18.24 17.99
N TYR A 191 6.47 17.39 17.45
CA TYR A 191 7.90 17.69 17.27
C TYR A 191 8.35 17.35 15.85
N ALA A 192 9.32 18.09 15.33
CA ALA A 192 9.90 17.82 14.01
C ALA A 192 10.58 16.44 13.91
N SER A 193 11.09 15.93 15.03
CA SER A 193 11.76 14.62 15.13
C SER A 193 10.82 13.45 15.36
N GLU A 194 9.51 13.69 15.47
CA GLU A 194 8.52 12.65 15.75
C GLU A 194 8.37 11.71 14.55
N THR A 195 8.52 10.41 14.80
CA THR A 195 8.41 9.37 13.77
C THR A 195 6.95 9.00 13.57
N ILE A 196 6.42 9.23 12.37
CA ILE A 196 5.09 8.80 11.98
C ILE A 196 5.20 7.42 11.30
N PRO A 197 4.27 6.48 11.53
CA PRO A 197 4.26 5.22 10.81
C PRO A 197 4.10 5.42 9.29
N GLU A 198 4.83 4.63 8.49
CA GLU A 198 4.96 4.79 7.03
C GLU A 198 3.68 4.49 6.22
N SER A 199 2.62 3.97 6.85
CA SER A 199 1.37 3.64 6.17
C SER A 199 0.15 4.09 6.98
N LEU A 200 -0.93 4.38 6.25
CA LEU A 200 -2.21 4.74 6.86
C LEU A 200 -2.71 3.64 7.81
N GLN A 201 -2.55 2.37 7.45
CA GLN A 201 -2.91 1.24 8.32
C GLN A 201 -2.07 1.19 9.60
N ALA A 202 -0.77 1.46 9.50
CA ALA A 202 0.09 1.48 10.68
C ALA A 202 -0.29 2.65 11.61
N CYS A 203 -0.62 3.81 11.06
CA CYS A 203 -1.14 4.95 11.82
C CYS A 203 -2.43 4.60 12.55
N GLN A 204 -3.40 3.98 11.86
CA GLN A 204 -4.65 3.54 12.49
C GLN A 204 -4.41 2.57 13.66
N ARG A 205 -3.55 1.55 13.48
CA ARG A 205 -3.22 0.59 14.55
C ARG A 205 -2.56 1.27 15.74
N THR A 206 -1.64 2.20 15.50
CA THR A 206 -0.97 2.94 16.57
C THR A 206 -1.96 3.81 17.36
N LEU A 207 -2.88 4.47 16.66
CA LEU A 207 -3.92 5.28 17.30
C LEU A 207 -4.95 4.42 18.06
N GLU A 208 -5.36 3.27 17.51
CA GLU A 208 -6.23 2.32 18.21
C GLU A 208 -5.60 1.81 19.50
N ARG A 209 -4.31 1.49 19.50
CA ARG A 209 -3.58 1.14 20.72
C ARG A 209 -3.59 2.28 21.74
N ALA A 210 -3.33 3.51 21.30
CA ALA A 210 -3.39 4.68 22.19
C ALA A 210 -4.78 4.88 22.81
N ARG A 211 -5.85 4.69 22.03
CA ARG A 211 -7.25 4.73 22.51
C ARG A 211 -7.52 3.64 23.56
N LEU A 212 -7.04 2.41 23.35
CA LEU A 212 -7.22 1.32 24.31
C LEU A 212 -6.49 1.60 25.64
N THR A 213 -5.31 2.21 25.57
CA THR A 213 -4.56 2.62 26.75
C THR A 213 -5.28 3.73 27.52
N ARG A 214 -5.73 4.80 26.83
CA ARG A 214 -6.51 5.87 27.48
C ARG A 214 -7.89 5.42 27.97
N GLY A 215 -8.48 4.39 27.34
CA GLY A 215 -9.78 3.84 27.72
C GLY A 215 -9.77 2.90 28.92
N SER A 216 -8.60 2.56 29.47
CA SER A 216 -8.47 1.66 30.63
C SER A 216 -8.78 2.41 31.94
N ILE A 217 -10.05 2.76 32.12
CA ILE A 217 -10.54 3.41 33.35
C ILE A 217 -10.74 2.33 34.41
N CYS A 218 -9.84 2.29 35.40
CA CYS A 218 -10.06 1.54 36.63
C CYS A 218 -10.42 2.52 37.74
N GLN A 219 -11.57 2.32 38.37
CA GLN A 219 -12.07 3.19 39.43
C GLN A 219 -12.60 2.36 40.57
N GLY A 220 -12.44 2.88 41.78
CA GLY A 220 -12.88 2.19 42.97
C GLY A 220 -12.17 2.70 44.20
N TYR A 221 -12.60 2.21 45.34
CA TYR A 221 -11.97 2.55 46.58
C TYR A 221 -10.77 1.65 46.85
N LEU A 222 -9.69 2.27 47.34
CA LEU A 222 -8.53 1.56 47.85
C LEU A 222 -8.14 2.15 49.20
N THR A 223 -7.51 1.33 50.02
CA THR A 223 -6.86 1.79 51.25
C THR A 223 -5.35 1.91 51.00
N GLN A 224 -4.83 3.12 51.16
CA GLN A 224 -3.44 3.50 50.91
C GLN A 224 -2.65 3.52 52.23
N GLN A 225 -1.40 3.04 52.17
CA GLN A 225 -0.37 3.19 53.20
C GLN A 225 0.93 3.70 52.55
N GLY A 226 1.58 4.70 53.15
CA GLY A 226 2.74 5.38 52.53
C GLY A 226 2.34 6.57 51.65
N GLY A 227 3.29 7.23 51.00
CA GLY A 227 3.01 8.49 50.30
C GLY A 227 2.71 9.62 51.28
N ASP A 228 1.64 10.36 50.98
CA ASP A 228 1.09 11.39 51.86
C ASP A 228 0.40 10.83 53.13
N CYS A 229 0.39 9.51 53.29
CA CYS A 229 -0.22 8.78 54.41
C CYS A 229 0.86 8.21 55.35
N LEU A 230 1.76 9.09 55.83
CA LEU A 230 3.04 8.76 56.49
C LEU A 230 2.97 7.79 57.68
N ASN A 231 1.83 7.61 58.36
CA ASN A 231 1.70 6.69 59.52
C ASN A 231 0.28 6.11 59.69
N THR A 232 -0.58 6.23 58.67
CA THR A 232 -2.00 5.87 58.80
C THR A 232 -2.49 5.26 57.52
N TRP A 233 -3.35 4.27 57.62
CA TRP A 233 -4.13 3.78 56.49
C TRP A 233 -5.23 4.78 56.16
N LYS A 234 -5.34 5.16 54.88
CA LYS A 234 -6.43 6.04 54.42
C LYS A 234 -7.16 5.40 53.26
N ARG A 235 -8.48 5.28 53.41
CA ARG A 235 -9.37 4.85 52.35
C ARG A 235 -9.74 6.03 51.47
N ARG A 236 -9.58 5.89 50.16
CA ARG A 236 -9.86 6.93 49.17
C ARG A 236 -10.47 6.32 47.91
N TRP A 237 -11.31 7.09 47.23
CA TRP A 237 -11.70 6.77 45.87
C TRP A 237 -10.51 7.05 44.96
N PHE A 238 -10.13 6.08 44.14
CA PHE A 238 -9.09 6.23 43.13
C PHE A 238 -9.67 6.09 41.73
N SER A 239 -9.09 6.84 40.80
CA SER A 239 -9.33 6.71 39.37
C SER A 239 -8.00 6.63 38.65
N LEU A 240 -7.80 5.56 37.89
CA LEU A 240 -6.74 5.43 36.91
C LEU A 240 -7.25 5.92 35.56
N ASN A 241 -6.54 6.88 34.97
CA ASN A 241 -6.82 7.41 33.65
C ASN A 241 -5.50 7.58 32.88
N GLY A 242 -5.25 6.70 31.92
CA GLY A 242 -3.99 6.67 31.16
C GLY A 242 -2.77 6.57 32.09
N SER A 243 -1.92 7.60 32.06
CA SER A 243 -0.68 7.68 32.85
C SER A 243 -0.83 8.27 34.25
N GLU A 244 -2.04 8.63 34.69
CA GLU A 244 -2.27 9.19 36.03
C GLU A 244 -3.25 8.33 36.85
N MET A 245 -2.87 8.00 38.08
CA MET A 245 -3.76 7.49 39.10
C MET A 245 -4.03 8.57 40.15
N CYS A 246 -5.30 8.91 40.33
CA CYS A 246 -5.73 10.05 41.13
C CYS A 246 -6.54 9.58 42.33
N GLY A 247 -6.11 9.96 43.54
CA GLY A 247 -6.84 9.70 44.78
C GLY A 247 -7.64 10.92 45.23
N PHE A 248 -8.92 10.73 45.53
CA PHE A 248 -9.85 11.78 45.94
C PHE A 248 -10.15 11.68 47.44
N THR A 249 -10.36 12.84 48.08
CA THR A 249 -10.84 12.87 49.47
C THR A 249 -12.32 12.52 49.54
N ASP A 250 -12.69 11.71 50.53
CA ASP A 250 -14.06 11.26 50.77
C ASP A 250 -15.02 12.41 51.11
N SER A 251 -14.55 13.42 51.85
CA SER A 251 -15.43 14.49 52.38
C SER A 251 -15.85 15.55 51.36
N ASN A 252 -15.08 15.78 50.30
CA ASN A 252 -15.37 16.86 49.34
C ASN A 252 -15.01 16.55 47.88
N GLY A 253 -14.60 15.31 47.57
CA GLY A 253 -14.27 14.89 46.21
C GLY A 253 -13.06 15.60 45.58
N LYS A 254 -12.26 16.36 46.33
CA LYS A 254 -11.07 17.03 45.78
C LYS A 254 -9.95 16.01 45.52
N LYS A 255 -9.25 16.18 44.39
CA LYS A 255 -8.01 15.46 44.05
C LYS A 255 -6.96 15.75 45.13
N ARG A 256 -6.48 14.71 45.82
CA ARG A 256 -5.51 14.84 46.95
C ARG A 256 -4.19 14.14 46.68
N ALA A 257 -4.24 12.98 46.03
CA ALA A 257 -3.07 12.26 45.58
C ALA A 257 -3.08 12.22 44.05
N VAL A 258 -1.92 12.49 43.44
CA VAL A 258 -1.69 12.30 42.02
C VAL A 258 -0.45 11.44 41.89
N ILE A 259 -0.63 10.25 41.34
CA ILE A 259 0.43 9.29 41.12
C ILE A 259 0.65 9.24 39.62
N HIS A 260 1.81 9.73 39.19
CA HIS A 260 2.22 9.69 37.80
C HIS A 260 2.90 8.34 37.52
N LEU A 261 2.31 7.55 36.63
CA LEU A 261 2.76 6.19 36.32
C LEU A 261 4.15 6.15 35.65
N GLU A 262 4.58 7.25 35.05
CA GLU A 262 5.95 7.41 34.51
C GLU A 262 7.06 7.27 35.57
N ASN A 263 6.71 7.50 36.83
CA ASN A 263 7.63 7.38 37.97
C ASN A 263 7.57 6.00 38.61
N VAL A 264 6.71 5.09 38.14
CA VAL A 264 6.58 3.74 38.68
C VAL A 264 7.70 2.86 38.12
N THR A 265 8.41 2.17 39.01
CA THR A 265 9.49 1.25 38.68
C THR A 265 9.05 -0.21 38.69
N ASP A 266 8.14 -0.56 39.60
CA ASP A 266 7.67 -1.93 39.78
C ASP A 266 6.27 -1.96 40.41
N ILE A 267 5.49 -2.99 40.06
CA ILE A 267 4.18 -3.29 40.67
C ILE A 267 4.25 -4.71 41.20
N LYS A 268 4.20 -4.83 42.52
CA LYS A 268 4.19 -6.13 43.22
C LYS A 268 2.76 -6.51 43.55
N ASP A 269 2.32 -7.61 42.96
CA ASP A 269 0.98 -8.17 43.12
C ASP A 269 0.82 -9.02 44.40
N HIS A 270 1.93 -9.37 45.05
CA HIS A 270 1.97 -10.18 46.27
C HIS A 270 2.97 -9.59 47.27
N LEU A 271 2.57 -9.50 48.54
CA LEU A 271 3.49 -9.15 49.63
C LEU A 271 4.00 -10.42 50.31
N THR A 272 5.30 -10.68 50.18
CA THR A 272 5.98 -11.85 50.76
C THR A 272 6.24 -11.73 52.25
N ASP A 273 6.08 -10.53 52.83
CA ASP A 273 6.46 -10.27 54.22
C ASP A 273 5.24 -10.31 55.15
N ASP A 274 5.33 -11.12 56.21
CA ASP A 274 4.20 -11.53 57.06
C ASP A 274 3.68 -10.42 57.99
N LEU A 275 4.30 -9.24 57.99
CA LEU A 275 4.21 -8.29 59.09
C LEU A 275 3.34 -7.05 58.85
N TRP A 276 2.75 -6.87 57.66
CA TRP A 276 2.19 -5.55 57.30
C TRP A 276 0.80 -5.51 56.67
N CYS A 277 0.17 -6.65 56.36
CA CYS A 277 -1.22 -6.66 55.91
C CYS A 277 -2.01 -7.85 56.46
N ILE A 278 -3.21 -7.56 56.98
CA ILE A 278 -4.15 -8.56 57.52
C ILE A 278 -4.68 -9.47 56.41
N TYR A 279 -4.56 -9.05 55.14
CA TYR A 279 -5.20 -9.65 53.97
C TYR A 279 -4.27 -9.58 52.74
N LYS A 280 -3.26 -10.45 52.72
CA LYS A 280 -2.18 -10.50 51.71
C LYS A 280 -2.65 -10.73 50.27
N ASP A 281 -3.78 -11.40 50.11
CA ASP A 281 -4.39 -11.72 48.83
C ASP A 281 -5.09 -10.52 48.16
N ARG A 282 -5.28 -9.43 48.91
CA ARG A 282 -6.00 -8.23 48.49
C ARG A 282 -5.13 -6.97 48.43
N CYS A 283 -3.83 -7.11 48.67
CA CYS A 283 -2.89 -6.00 48.63
C CYS A 283 -1.96 -6.07 47.41
N PHE A 284 -1.47 -4.90 47.01
CA PHE A 284 -0.39 -4.74 46.04
C PHE A 284 0.47 -3.54 46.43
N GLN A 285 1.68 -3.45 45.89
CA GLN A 285 2.61 -2.35 46.11
C GLN A 285 3.03 -1.72 44.79
N ILE A 286 3.18 -0.40 44.82
CA ILE A 286 3.76 0.38 43.73
C ILE A 286 5.08 0.96 44.23
N GLY A 287 6.17 0.63 43.54
CA GLY A 287 7.49 1.21 43.77
C GLY A 287 7.75 2.37 42.80
N PHE A 288 8.46 3.39 43.27
CA PHE A 288 8.73 4.62 42.52
C PHE A 288 10.23 4.82 42.27
N THR A 289 10.57 5.72 41.33
CA THR A 289 11.95 6.04 40.94
C THR A 289 12.77 6.74 42.02
N ASP A 290 12.10 7.42 42.95
CA ASP A 290 12.70 8.06 44.12
C ASP A 290 12.92 7.07 45.30
N GLY A 291 12.56 5.80 45.11
CA GLY A 291 12.63 4.76 46.13
C GLY A 291 11.42 4.71 47.06
N GLU A 292 10.42 5.57 46.87
CA GLU A 292 9.16 5.47 47.60
C GLU A 292 8.43 4.17 47.24
N VAL A 293 7.75 3.58 48.23
CA VAL A 293 6.87 2.42 48.02
C VAL A 293 5.54 2.71 48.69
N ILE A 294 4.46 2.64 47.91
CA ILE A 294 3.09 2.83 48.41
C ILE A 294 2.35 1.49 48.37
N GLY A 295 1.80 1.10 49.52
CA GLY A 295 0.95 -0.07 49.64
C GLY A 295 -0.52 0.28 49.40
N PHE A 296 -1.20 -0.56 48.63
CA PHE A 296 -2.62 -0.46 48.36
C PHE A 296 -3.33 -1.74 48.76
N TYR A 297 -4.58 -1.57 49.15
CA TYR A 297 -5.47 -2.65 49.55
C TYR A 297 -6.85 -2.46 48.93
N ALA A 298 -7.37 -3.50 48.28
CA ALA A 298 -8.71 -3.54 47.70
C ALA A 298 -9.68 -4.32 48.61
N ASP A 299 -10.98 -4.08 48.47
CA ASP A 299 -11.99 -4.73 49.29
C ASP A 299 -12.14 -6.22 48.89
N THR A 300 -11.85 -6.58 47.64
CA THR A 300 -11.89 -7.98 47.16
C THR A 300 -10.66 -8.37 46.33
N VAL A 301 -10.40 -9.68 46.20
CA VAL A 301 -9.31 -10.21 45.36
C VAL A 301 -9.51 -9.86 43.88
N PRO A 302 -10.72 -10.01 43.28
CA PRO A 302 -10.94 -9.62 41.89
C PRO A 302 -10.71 -8.12 41.63
N GLU A 303 -11.08 -7.26 42.58
CA GLU A 303 -10.77 -5.83 42.48
C GLU A 303 -9.27 -5.58 42.49
N ARG A 304 -8.52 -6.23 43.40
CA ARG A 304 -7.05 -6.14 43.42
C ARG A 304 -6.45 -6.57 42.10
N ASP A 305 -6.88 -7.71 41.55
CA ASP A 305 -6.39 -8.24 40.28
C ASP A 305 -6.68 -7.27 39.11
N ALA A 306 -7.89 -6.69 39.08
CA ALA A 306 -8.26 -5.69 38.07
C ALA A 306 -7.39 -4.43 38.15
N TRP A 307 -7.11 -3.94 39.37
CA TRP A 307 -6.22 -2.81 39.59
C TRP A 307 -4.80 -3.11 39.14
N VAL A 308 -4.23 -4.25 39.55
CA VAL A 308 -2.87 -4.66 39.17
C VAL A 308 -2.76 -4.80 37.65
N GLN A 309 -3.71 -5.47 37.01
CA GLN A 309 -3.72 -5.64 35.55
C GLN A 309 -3.78 -4.29 34.83
N ALA A 310 -4.67 -3.39 35.26
CA ALA A 310 -4.81 -2.06 34.67
C ALA A 310 -3.55 -1.21 34.88
N LEU A 311 -2.95 -1.26 36.06
CA LEU A 311 -1.71 -0.53 36.36
C LEU A 311 -0.53 -1.08 35.57
N GLN A 312 -0.34 -2.40 35.48
CA GLN A 312 0.73 -3.00 34.69
C GLN A 312 0.62 -2.64 33.20
N HIS A 313 -0.59 -2.71 32.65
CA HIS A 313 -0.86 -2.29 31.28
C HIS A 313 -0.50 -0.81 31.08
N ASN A 314 -0.97 0.09 31.96
CA ASN A 314 -0.73 1.52 31.81
C ASN A 314 0.74 1.91 32.10
N VAL A 315 1.43 1.30 33.07
CA VAL A 315 2.85 1.54 33.33
C VAL A 315 3.72 1.12 32.16
N SER A 316 3.43 -0.04 31.54
CA SER A 316 4.15 -0.46 30.32
C SER A 316 4.00 0.51 29.16
N ASN A 317 2.88 1.24 29.11
CA ASN A 317 2.57 2.21 28.06
C ASN A 317 2.90 3.66 28.46
N ALA A 318 3.10 3.95 29.75
CA ALA A 318 3.40 5.27 30.28
C ALA A 318 4.91 5.59 30.31
N SER A 319 5.75 4.75 29.68
CA SER A 319 7.19 4.94 29.69
C SER A 319 7.57 6.26 29.01
N LYS A 320 8.00 7.28 29.80
CA LYS A 320 8.81 8.48 29.50
C LYS A 320 8.73 9.16 28.12
N GLU A 321 7.77 8.87 27.28
CA GLU A 321 7.61 9.54 26.00
C GLU A 321 6.84 10.83 26.25
N LYS A 322 7.48 11.92 25.81
CA LYS A 322 6.80 13.20 25.63
C LYS A 322 5.51 12.92 24.85
N MET A 323 4.44 13.62 25.22
CA MET A 323 3.15 13.60 24.53
C MET A 323 3.35 13.43 23.01
N SER A 324 2.68 12.42 22.46
CA SER A 324 2.82 12.03 21.06
C SER A 324 1.65 12.53 20.22
N TRP A 325 1.74 12.35 18.90
CA TRP A 325 0.67 12.68 17.97
C TRP A 325 -0.63 11.93 18.27
N THR A 326 -0.55 10.71 18.82
CA THR A 326 -1.76 9.97 19.19
C THR A 326 -2.45 10.62 20.39
N ASP A 327 -1.68 11.12 21.36
CA ASP A 327 -2.22 11.83 22.52
C ASP A 327 -2.98 13.09 22.11
N LEU A 328 -2.44 13.85 21.15
CA LEU A 328 -3.12 15.02 20.59
C LEU A 328 -4.46 14.66 19.95
N VAL A 329 -4.48 13.57 19.17
CA VAL A 329 -5.69 13.11 18.49
C VAL A 329 -6.74 12.71 19.51
N VAL A 330 -6.37 11.88 20.49
CA VAL A 330 -7.33 11.38 21.49
C VAL A 330 -7.83 12.52 22.40
N GLU A 331 -6.97 13.46 22.80
CA GLU A 331 -7.39 14.63 23.60
C GLU A 331 -8.34 15.54 22.80
N ARG A 332 -8.10 15.70 21.49
CA ARG A 332 -9.02 16.42 20.62
C ARG A 332 -10.37 15.71 20.57
N GLU A 333 -10.40 14.40 20.36
CA GLU A 333 -11.63 13.60 20.33
C GLU A 333 -12.45 13.78 21.62
N GLU A 334 -11.81 13.72 22.78
CA GLU A 334 -12.44 13.92 24.10
C GLU A 334 -13.08 15.32 24.21
N ARG A 335 -12.35 16.36 23.76
CA ARG A 335 -12.82 17.76 23.83
C ARG A 335 -14.04 18.03 22.96
N TYR A 336 -14.18 17.34 21.83
CA TYR A 336 -15.34 17.47 20.92
C TYR A 336 -16.45 16.45 21.19
N SER A 337 -16.21 15.45 22.05
CA SER A 337 -17.21 14.46 22.47
C SER A 337 -17.96 14.85 23.76
N SER A 338 -17.50 15.92 24.42
CA SER A 338 -18.11 16.53 25.62
C SER A 338 -19.03 17.68 25.22
#